data_AF-A0A0F9PDN1-F1
#
_entry.id   AF-A0A0F9PDN1-F1
#
_cell.length_a   1.000
_cell.length_b   1.000
_cell.length_c   1.000
_cell.angle_alpha   90.00
_cell.angle_beta   90.00
_cell.angle_gamma   90.00
#
_symmetry.space_group_name_H-M   'P 1'
#
loop_
_entity.id
_entity.type
_entity.pdbx_description
1 polymer ?
#
loop_
_entity_poly.entity_id
_entity_poly.type
_entity_poly.pdbx_seq_one_letter_code
_entity_poly.pdbx_strand_id
1 'polypeptide(L)'
;MIEDRFQGWLVIDHELLKSAFAKLPPHYRKYKTIRAELKIGPQQMSDYLEGRRYPNLLNFKKLCLYVQISADELLGLSSIEESPTQ
;
A
#
# COMPACT_ATOMS: atom_id res chain seq x y z
N MET A 1 6.98 -8.54 23.29
CA MET A 1 5.92 -8.64 22.27
C MET A 1 5.52 -7.21 21.97
N ILE A 2 5.84 -6.66 20.80
CA ILE A 2 5.38 -5.31 20.45
C ILE A 2 3.92 -5.49 20.04
N GLU A 3 3.00 -5.07 20.91
CA GLU A 3 1.59 -5.00 20.56
C GLU A 3 1.41 -3.88 19.53
N ASP A 4 1.00 -4.29 18.33
CA ASP A 4 0.68 -3.40 17.23
C ASP A 4 -0.62 -2.65 17.58
N ARG A 5 -0.49 -1.48 18.20
CA ARG A 5 -1.62 -0.60 18.60
C ARG A 5 -2.20 0.19 17.41
N PHE A 6 -1.88 -0.20 16.18
CA PHE A 6 -2.33 0.49 14.98
C PHE A 6 -3.76 0.07 14.62
N GLN A 7 -4.77 0.77 15.14
CA GLN A 7 -6.20 0.48 14.86
C GLN A 7 -6.77 1.12 13.60
N GLY A 8 -6.07 2.09 12.99
CA GLY A 8 -6.58 2.82 11.84
C GLY A 8 -5.78 2.53 10.59
N TRP A 9 -6.35 1.79 9.63
CA TRP A 9 -6.20 2.13 8.20
C TRP A 9 -7.40 1.53 7.47
N LEU A 10 -8.55 2.20 7.57
CA LEU A 10 -9.69 2.01 6.67
C LEU A 10 -9.44 2.65 5.29
N VAL A 11 -8.25 3.22 5.05
CA VAL A 11 -8.05 4.23 4.00
C VAL A 11 -6.67 4.08 3.38
N ILE A 12 -6.40 2.95 2.72
CA ILE A 12 -5.44 3.00 1.60
C ILE A 12 -6.27 3.16 0.33
N ASP A 13 -5.81 4.02 -0.57
CA ASP A 13 -6.38 4.13 -1.91
C ASP A 13 -5.99 2.89 -2.72
N HIS A 14 -6.90 1.93 -2.79
CA HIS A 14 -6.69 0.66 -3.48
C HIS A 14 -6.66 0.82 -5.00
N GLU A 15 -7.36 1.81 -5.55
CA GLU A 15 -7.32 2.12 -6.97
C GLU A 15 -5.98 2.75 -7.35
N LEU A 16 -5.44 3.64 -6.51
CA LEU A 16 -4.08 4.16 -6.65
C LEU A 16 -3.05 3.02 -6.54
N LEU A 17 -3.18 2.15 -5.53
CA LEU A 17 -2.29 0.99 -5.37
C LEU A 17 -2.30 0.10 -6.61
N LYS A 18 -3.48 -0.20 -7.16
CA LYS A 18 -3.66 -1.03 -8.35
C LYS A 18 -3.09 -0.37 -9.59
N SER A 19 -3.31 0.94 -9.75
CA SER A 19 -2.74 1.74 -10.84
C SER A 19 -1.21 1.73 -10.79
N ALA A 20 -0.62 1.97 -9.62
CA ALA A 20 0.84 1.95 -9.48
C ALA A 20 1.42 0.55 -9.67
N PHE A 21 0.75 -0.48 -9.16
CA PHE A 21 1.15 -1.87 -9.38
C PHE A 21 1.13 -2.23 -10.88
N ALA A 22 0.16 -1.73 -11.65
CA ALA A 22 0.10 -1.95 -13.10
C ALA A 22 1.27 -1.30 -13.87
N LYS A 23 1.85 -0.21 -13.33
CA LYS A 23 3.02 0.49 -13.90
C LYS A 23 4.35 -0.23 -13.64
N LEU A 24 4.38 -1.19 -12.71
CA LEU A 24 5.60 -1.94 -12.42
C LEU A 24 6.07 -2.79 -13.61
N PRO A 25 7.39 -3.02 -13.75
CA PRO A 25 7.91 -3.94 -14.75
C PRO A 25 7.27 -5.34 -14.63
N PRO A 26 7.07 -6.08 -15.74
CA PRO A 26 6.34 -7.35 -15.73
C PRO A 26 6.88 -8.40 -14.75
N HIS A 27 8.18 -8.39 -14.45
CA HIS A 27 8.79 -9.34 -13.53
C HIS A 27 8.50 -9.04 -12.05
N TYR A 28 8.27 -7.77 -11.69
CA TYR A 28 7.80 -7.38 -10.36
C TYR A 28 6.32 -7.74 -10.16
N ARG A 29 5.51 -7.72 -11.21
CA ARG A 29 4.08 -8.11 -11.11
C ARG A 29 3.84 -9.60 -10.84
N LYS A 30 4.87 -10.45 -10.90
CA LYS A 30 4.73 -11.89 -10.65
C LYS A 30 4.55 -12.15 -9.16
N TYR A 31 3.51 -12.90 -8.78
CA TYR A 31 3.24 -13.27 -7.39
C TYR A 31 4.41 -13.97 -6.66
N LYS A 32 5.30 -14.64 -7.39
CA LYS A 32 6.53 -15.21 -6.80
C LYS A 32 7.48 -14.11 -6.32
N THR A 33 7.70 -13.09 -7.14
CA THR A 33 8.56 -11.94 -6.82
C THR A 33 7.96 -11.14 -5.67
N ILE A 34 6.67 -10.80 -5.75
CA ILE A 34 5.96 -10.05 -4.71
C ILE A 34 6.10 -10.73 -3.34
N ARG A 35 5.92 -12.05 -3.28
CA ARG A 35 6.04 -12.81 -2.03
C ARG A 35 7.45 -12.76 -1.46
N ALA A 36 8.47 -12.88 -2.33
CA ALA A 36 9.87 -12.84 -1.91
C ALA A 36 10.23 -11.45 -1.35
N GLU A 37 9.82 -10.39 -2.04
CA GLU A 37 10.17 -9.00 -1.72
C GLU A 37 9.39 -8.49 -0.49
N LEU A 38 8.06 -8.69 -0.48
CA LEU A 38 7.20 -8.16 0.59
C LEU A 38 7.14 -9.09 1.81
N LYS A 39 7.56 -10.35 1.68
CA LYS A 39 7.43 -11.39 2.71
C LYS A 39 5.99 -11.52 3.21
N ILE A 40 5.05 -11.57 2.27
CA ILE A 40 3.61 -11.68 2.52
C ILE A 40 3.08 -13.06 2.08
N GLY A 41 1.94 -13.44 2.66
CA GLY A 41 1.22 -14.66 2.33
C GLY A 41 0.70 -14.67 0.88
N PRO A 42 0.36 -15.86 0.36
CA PRO A 42 0.00 -16.08 -1.05
C PRO A 42 -1.18 -15.23 -1.54
N GLN A 43 -2.15 -14.98 -0.67
CA GLN A 43 -3.38 -14.29 -1.01
C GLN A 43 -3.35 -12.78 -0.66
N GLN A 44 -2.41 -12.35 0.19
CA GLN A 44 -2.42 -11.01 0.78
C GLN A 44 -2.32 -9.90 -0.26
N MET A 45 -1.51 -10.05 -1.32
CA MET A 45 -1.40 -9.01 -2.35
C MET A 45 -2.72 -8.81 -3.11
N SER A 46 -3.40 -9.89 -3.48
CA SER A 46 -4.69 -9.80 -4.16
C SER A 46 -5.73 -9.18 -3.22
N ASP A 47 -5.73 -9.55 -1.94
CA ASP A 47 -6.64 -8.96 -0.97
C ASP A 47 -6.40 -7.45 -0.78
N TYR A 48 -5.14 -6.99 -0.81
CA TYR A 48 -4.80 -5.56 -0.72
C TYR A 48 -5.23 -4.80 -1.98
N LEU A 49 -4.98 -5.36 -3.17
CA LEU A 49 -5.34 -4.73 -4.45
C LEU A 49 -6.85 -4.62 -4.65
N GLU A 50 -7.62 -5.51 -4.02
CA GLU A 50 -9.07 -5.56 -4.14
C GLU A 50 -9.80 -4.98 -2.92
N GLY A 51 -9.06 -4.43 -1.95
CA GLY A 51 -9.64 -3.84 -0.74
C GLY A 51 -10.35 -4.86 0.18
N ARG A 52 -10.14 -6.17 0.00
CA ARG A 52 -10.73 -7.21 0.85
C ARG A 52 -10.06 -7.29 2.22
N ARG A 53 -8.81 -6.83 2.30
CA ARG A 53 -8.01 -6.77 3.53
C ARG A 53 -7.11 -5.55 3.49
N TYR A 54 -6.85 -4.98 4.66
CA TYR A 54 -5.88 -3.88 4.81
C TYR A 54 -4.53 -4.39 5.34
N PRO A 55 -3.41 -3.81 4.88
CA PRO A 55 -2.08 -4.15 5.40
C PRO A 55 -1.91 -3.59 6.82
N ASN A 56 -1.16 -4.31 7.67
CA ASN A 56 -0.63 -3.72 8.89
C ASN A 56 0.47 -2.70 8.56
N LEU A 57 0.93 -1.92 9.56
CA LEU A 57 1.92 -0.87 9.35
C LEU A 57 3.19 -1.36 8.64
N LEU A 58 3.68 -2.54 9.00
CA LEU A 58 4.87 -3.12 8.39
C LEU A 58 4.65 -3.41 6.90
N ASN A 59 3.53 -4.05 6.55
CA ASN A 59 3.21 -4.38 5.17
C ASN A 59 2.87 -3.14 4.34
N PHE A 60 2.23 -2.14 4.96
CA PHE A 60 1.96 -0.84 4.35
C PHE A 60 3.25 -0.16 3.91
N LYS A 61 4.23 -0.03 4.82
CA LYS A 61 5.54 0.56 4.49
C LYS A 61 6.24 -0.17 3.34
N LYS A 62 6.20 -1.51 3.36
CA LYS A 62 6.79 -2.31 2.27
C LYS A 62 6.06 -2.10 0.95
N LEU A 63 4.73 -1.99 0.95
CA LEU A 63 3.95 -1.71 -0.26
C LEU A 63 4.36 -0.37 -0.85
N CYS A 64 4.39 0.70 -0.04
CA CYS A 64 4.84 2.03 -0.48
C CYS A 64 6.20 1.98 -1.19
N LEU A 65 7.18 1.32 -0.57
CA LEU A 65 8.52 1.14 -1.15
C LEU A 65 8.49 0.34 -2.46
N TYR A 66 7.66 -0.70 -2.50
CA TYR A 66 7.58 -1.61 -3.65
C TYR A 66 6.93 -0.98 -4.89
N VAL A 67 5.84 -0.23 -4.70
CA VAL A 67 5.16 0.49 -5.79
C VAL A 67 5.69 1.91 -6.01
N GLN A 68 6.68 2.33 -5.21
CA GLN A 68 7.29 3.67 -5.26
C GLN A 68 6.27 4.81 -5.11
N ILE A 69 5.34 4.67 -4.16
CA ILE A 69 4.39 5.71 -3.77
C ILE A 69 4.70 6.13 -2.33
N SER A 70 4.57 7.43 -2.02
CA SER A 70 4.71 7.91 -0.65
C SER A 70 3.58 7.39 0.26
N ALA A 71 3.80 7.40 1.58
CA ALA A 71 2.74 7.04 2.51
C ALA A 71 1.53 7.98 2.34
N ASP A 72 1.77 9.29 2.27
CA ASP A 72 0.69 10.29 2.20
C ASP A 72 -0.15 10.17 0.94
N GLU A 73 0.48 9.93 -0.22
CA GLU A 73 -0.25 9.67 -1.47
C GLU A 73 -1.10 8.41 -1.37
N LEU A 74 -0.56 7.31 -0.83
CA LEU A 74 -1.29 6.05 -0.71
C LEU A 74 -2.48 6.14 0.27
N LEU A 75 -2.45 7.15 1.14
CA LEU A 75 -3.52 7.47 2.09
C LEU A 75 -4.50 8.51 1.56
N GLY A 76 -4.29 9.03 0.34
CA GLY A 76 -5.11 10.10 -0.24
C GLY A 76 -4.93 11.44 0.47
N LEU A 77 -3.83 11.65 1.19
CA LEU A 77 -3.53 12.87 1.95
C LEU A 77 -2.72 13.90 1.14
N SER A 78 -2.35 13.58 -0.10
CA SER A 78 -1.56 14.44 -0.99
C SER A 78 -2.28 15.73 -1.43
N SER A 79 -3.55 15.93 -1.05
CA SER A 79 -4.37 17.09 -1.42
C SER A 79 -4.87 17.91 -0.23
N ILE A 80 -4.23 17.83 0.95
CA ILE A 80 -4.43 18.88 1.96
C ILE A 80 -3.68 20.13 1.47
N GLU A 81 -4.24 20.78 0.45
CA GLU A 81 -3.88 22.16 0.14
C GLU A 81 -4.21 22.97 1.38
N GLU A 82 -3.18 23.53 2.02
CA GLU A 82 -3.36 24.59 3.00
C GLU A 82 -4.24 25.64 2.34
N SER A 83 -5.48 25.79 2.83
CA SER A 83 -6.33 26.90 2.42
C SER A 83 -5.51 28.16 2.67
N PRO A 84 -5.28 29.03 1.67
CA PRO A 84 -4.51 30.23 1.89
C PRO A 84 -5.27 31.05 2.94
N THR A 85 -4.66 31.20 4.11
CA THR A 85 -5.14 32.13 5.14
C THR A 85 -5.17 33.51 4.50
N GLN A 86 -6.37 33.99 4.15
CA GLN A 86 -6.60 35.38 3.75
C GLN A 86 -6.47 36.29 4.97
#